data_AF-A0A349JUH0-F1
#
_entry.id   AF-A0A349JUH0-F1
#
_cell.length_a   1.000
_cell.length_b   1.000
_cell.length_c   1.000
_cell.angle_alpha   90.00
_cell.angle_beta   90.00
_cell.angle_gamma   90.00
#
_symmetry.space_group_name_H-M   'P 1'
#
loop_
_entity.id
_entity.type
_entity.pdbx_description
1 polymer ?
#
loop_
_entity_poly.entity_id
_entity_poly.type
_entity_poly.pdbx_seq_one_letter_code
_entity_poly.pdbx_strand_id
1 'polypeptide(L)'
;LCPEHAATLSSDGFAKSDVRDFLFENTGVPLRAFDHEGTEGTQARDSYEEVLIDGEPHYRKFKDPSQIGIIVAGGTAGKFSAVMGGWLTGAEGSQIVTYPVKW
;
A
#
# COMPACT_ATOMS: atom_id res chain seq x y z
N LEU A 1 -9.25 -6.35 -3.65
CA LEU A 1 -9.03 -7.77 -3.27
C LEU A 1 -10.27 -8.57 -3.67
N CYS A 2 -10.11 -9.70 -4.36
CA CYS A 2 -11.25 -10.57 -4.65
C CYS A 2 -11.74 -11.30 -3.39
N PRO A 3 -13.00 -11.77 -3.36
CA PRO A 3 -13.55 -12.51 -2.23
C PRO A 3 -12.76 -13.77 -1.87
N GLU A 4 -12.19 -14.47 -2.86
CA GLU A 4 -11.46 -15.72 -2.63
C GLU A 4 -10.13 -15.52 -1.89
N HIS A 5 -9.39 -14.45 -2.17
CA HIS A 5 -8.20 -14.10 -1.38
C HIS A 5 -8.57 -13.69 0.04
N ALA A 6 -9.66 -12.93 0.21
CA ALA A 6 -10.15 -12.54 1.53
C ALA A 6 -10.54 -13.78 2.36
N ALA A 7 -11.24 -14.73 1.74
CA ALA A 7 -11.62 -15.99 2.37
C ALA A 7 -10.39 -16.83 2.75
N THR A 8 -9.40 -16.94 1.86
CA THR A 8 -8.15 -17.67 2.14
C THR A 8 -7.46 -17.09 3.39
N LEU A 9 -7.22 -15.77 3.42
CA LEU A 9 -6.59 -15.10 4.55
C LEU A 9 -7.39 -15.27 5.85
N SER A 10 -8.71 -15.12 5.78
CA SER A 10 -9.58 -15.29 6.94
C SER A 10 -9.61 -16.73 7.45
N SER A 11 -9.55 -17.73 6.57
CA SER A 11 -9.50 -19.14 6.95
C SER A 11 -8.19 -19.49 7.66
N ASP A 12 -7.10 -18.81 7.31
CA ASP A 12 -5.80 -18.94 7.96
C ASP A 12 -5.69 -18.09 9.26
N GLY A 13 -6.77 -17.40 9.65
CA GLY A 13 -6.87 -16.68 10.92
C GLY A 13 -6.42 -15.21 10.87
N PHE A 14 -6.11 -14.66 9.70
CA PHE A 14 -5.70 -13.26 9.58
C PHE A 14 -6.90 -12.31 9.63
N ALA A 15 -6.80 -11.32 10.52
CA ALA A 15 -7.66 -10.15 10.50
C ALA A 15 -7.22 -9.16 9.42
N LYS A 16 -8.12 -8.23 9.07
CA LYS A 16 -7.82 -7.17 8.11
C LYS A 16 -6.71 -6.21 8.60
N SER A 17 -6.58 -6.05 9.91
CA SER A 17 -5.44 -5.33 10.53
C SER A 17 -4.13 -6.01 10.19
N ASP A 18 -4.04 -7.31 10.40
CA ASP A 18 -2.79 -8.06 10.24
C ASP A 18 -2.28 -7.98 8.80
N VAL A 19 -3.19 -8.10 7.82
CA VAL A 19 -2.86 -7.92 6.40
C VAL A 19 -2.35 -6.51 6.11
N ARG A 20 -2.96 -5.49 6.72
CA ARG A 20 -2.55 -4.08 6.54
C ARG A 20 -1.19 -3.83 7.16
N ASP A 21 -0.97 -4.32 8.37
CA ASP A 21 0.26 -4.12 9.12
C ASP A 21 1.42 -4.84 8.42
N PHE A 22 1.16 -6.07 7.94
CA PHE A 22 2.11 -6.79 7.09
C PHE A 22 2.49 -6.00 5.83
N LEU A 23 1.51 -5.44 5.11
CA LEU A 23 1.80 -4.61 3.93
C LEU A 23 2.58 -3.35 4.30
N PHE A 24 2.26 -2.70 5.41
CA PHE A 24 2.97 -1.50 5.87
C PHE A 24 4.43 -1.81 6.23
N GLU A 25 4.68 -2.88 6.97
CA GLU A 25 6.00 -3.29 7.42
C GLU A 25 6.89 -3.79 6.27
N ASN A 26 6.30 -4.40 5.24
CA ASN A 26 7.03 -5.08 4.18
C ASN A 26 7.00 -4.33 2.83
N THR A 27 6.43 -3.12 2.77
CA THR A 27 6.41 -2.31 1.54
C THR A 27 7.29 -1.06 1.68
N GLY A 28 8.37 -1.02 0.91
CA GLY A 28 9.22 0.16 0.77
C GLY A 28 9.72 0.31 -0.67
N VAL A 29 10.41 1.43 -0.93
CA VAL A 29 11.15 1.62 -2.19
C VAL A 29 12.64 1.59 -1.86
N PRO A 30 13.43 0.67 -2.43
CA PRO A 30 14.87 0.57 -2.13
C PRO A 30 15.59 1.89 -2.39
N LEU A 31 16.56 2.27 -1.54
CA LEU A 31 17.29 3.54 -1.72
C LEU A 31 17.97 3.62 -3.09
N ARG A 32 18.48 2.50 -3.60
CA ARG A 32 19.09 2.39 -4.94
C ARG A 32 18.15 2.78 -6.10
N ALA A 33 16.83 2.75 -5.89
CA ALA A 33 15.87 3.21 -6.90
C ALA A 33 15.97 4.74 -7.13
N PHE A 34 16.60 5.44 -6.20
CA PHE A 34 16.83 6.88 -6.25
C PHE A 34 18.25 7.25 -6.66
N ASP A 35 19.13 6.31 -7.04
CA ASP A 35 20.53 6.63 -7.37
C ASP A 35 20.69 7.56 -8.59
N HIS A 36 19.68 7.63 -9.45
CA HIS A 36 19.68 8.48 -10.64
C HIS A 36 18.88 9.76 -10.38
N GLU A 37 19.53 10.91 -10.54
CA GLU A 37 18.86 12.22 -10.46
C GLU A 37 17.78 12.37 -11.53
N GLY A 38 16.65 12.96 -11.14
CA GLY A 38 15.51 13.22 -12.04
C GLY A 38 14.50 12.07 -12.17
N THR A 39 14.62 10.99 -11.38
CA THR A 39 13.55 10.01 -11.25
C THR A 39 12.44 10.51 -10.33
N GLU A 40 11.23 9.98 -10.52
CA GLU A 40 10.06 10.42 -9.74
C GLU A 40 10.29 10.22 -8.23
N GLY A 41 10.17 11.30 -7.46
CA GLY A 41 10.32 11.30 -6.01
C GLY A 41 11.72 11.71 -5.51
N THR A 42 12.74 11.81 -6.38
CA THR A 42 14.09 12.24 -5.95
C THR A 42 14.12 13.65 -5.38
N GLN A 43 13.20 14.51 -5.82
CA GLN A 43 13.05 15.88 -5.33
C GLN A 43 12.60 15.99 -3.87
N ALA A 44 12.12 14.89 -3.28
CA ALA A 44 11.56 14.86 -1.94
C ALA A 44 12.27 13.85 -1.01
N ARG A 45 13.50 13.41 -1.36
CA ARG A 45 14.28 12.44 -0.57
C ARG A 45 14.39 12.82 0.91
N ASP A 46 14.65 14.09 1.19
CA ASP A 46 14.81 14.60 2.57
C ASP A 46 13.53 14.49 3.42
N SER A 47 12.38 14.27 2.79
CA SER A 47 11.09 14.08 3.47
C SER A 47 10.76 12.62 3.77
N TYR A 48 11.53 11.67 3.24
CA TYR A 48 11.26 10.25 3.38
C TYR A 48 11.94 9.67 4.62
N GLU A 49 11.25 8.74 5.26
CA GLU A 49 11.80 7.96 6.37
C GLU A 49 12.53 6.73 5.82
N GLU A 50 13.78 6.54 6.23
CA GLU A 50 14.52 5.32 5.94
C GLU A 50 14.13 4.19 6.89
N VAL A 51 13.91 3.01 6.33
CA VAL A 51 13.55 1.78 7.04
C VAL A 51 14.36 0.60 6.50
N LEU A 52 14.53 -0.43 7.33
CA LEU A 52 15.15 -1.68 6.91
C LEU A 52 14.05 -2.72 6.63
N ILE A 53 13.99 -3.23 5.40
CA ILE A 53 13.07 -4.31 5.00
C ILE A 53 13.92 -5.42 4.40
N ASP A 54 13.80 -6.62 4.96
CA ASP A 54 14.58 -7.80 4.56
C ASP A 54 16.11 -7.57 4.50
N GLY A 55 16.62 -6.68 5.35
CA GLY A 55 18.05 -6.35 5.42
C GLY A 55 18.55 -5.36 4.36
N GLU A 56 17.68 -4.84 3.49
CA GLU A 56 18.00 -3.79 2.51
C GLU A 56 17.38 -2.44 2.96
N PRO A 57 18.11 -1.31 2.85
CA PRO A 57 17.57 -0.01 3.19
C PRO A 57 16.56 0.47 2.13
N HIS A 58 15.42 0.95 2.61
CA HIS A 58 14.30 1.44 1.82
C HIS A 58 13.81 2.80 2.34
N TYR A 59 13.22 3.61 1.46
CA TYR A 59 12.32 4.65 1.89
C TYR A 59 10.94 4.05 2.18
N ARG A 60 10.37 4.39 3.33
CA ARG A 60 9.04 3.95 3.76
C ARG A 60 7.98 4.44 2.77
N LYS A 61 7.15 3.50 2.27
CA LYS A 61 6.18 3.82 1.21
C LYS A 61 4.96 4.59 1.72
N PHE A 62 4.48 4.26 2.92
CA PHE A 62 3.29 4.85 3.53
C PHE A 62 3.67 5.45 4.89
N LYS A 63 3.13 6.61 5.24
CA LYS A 63 3.42 7.25 6.53
C LYS A 63 2.81 6.48 7.72
N ASP A 64 1.66 5.87 7.50
CA ASP A 64 0.90 5.12 8.51
C ASP A 64 0.09 4.00 7.85
N PRO A 65 -0.11 2.83 8.49
CA PRO A 65 -0.90 1.73 7.93
C PRO A 65 -2.31 2.14 7.49
N SER A 66 -2.96 3.13 8.13
CA SER A 66 -4.30 3.58 7.75
C SER A 66 -4.38 4.16 6.34
N GLN A 67 -3.24 4.55 5.74
CA GLN A 67 -3.17 5.01 4.35
C GLN A 67 -3.35 3.87 3.33
N ILE A 68 -3.32 2.61 3.77
CA ILE A 68 -3.51 1.44 2.91
C ILE A 68 -4.99 1.04 2.89
N GLY A 69 -5.63 1.36 1.78
CA GLY A 69 -7.02 0.98 1.50
C GLY A 69 -7.13 -0.48 1.04
N ILE A 70 -7.84 -1.31 1.81
CA ILE A 70 -8.17 -2.70 1.43
C ILE A 70 -9.68 -2.82 1.24
N ILE A 71 -10.11 -3.08 0.01
CA ILE A 71 -11.52 -3.27 -0.35
C ILE A 71 -11.70 -4.70 -0.89
N VAL A 72 -12.69 -5.40 -0.35
CA VAL A 72 -13.12 -6.73 -0.84
C VAL A 72 -14.35 -6.52 -1.70
N ALA A 73 -14.25 -6.86 -2.99
CA ALA A 73 -15.33 -6.69 -3.96
C ALA A 73 -15.15 -7.67 -5.13
N GLY A 74 -16.23 -7.95 -5.85
CA GLY A 74 -16.27 -8.88 -6.99
C GLY A 74 -17.10 -10.13 -6.71
N GLY A 75 -17.01 -11.11 -7.61
CA GLY A 75 -17.69 -12.41 -7.50
C GLY A 75 -16.72 -13.56 -7.18
N THR A 76 -17.24 -14.79 -7.17
CA THR A 76 -16.51 -16.04 -6.86
C THR A 76 -15.91 -16.70 -8.12
N ALA A 77 -15.64 -15.91 -9.16
CA ALA A 77 -15.19 -16.39 -10.47
C ALA A 77 -13.67 -16.26 -10.65
N GLY A 78 -12.88 -16.44 -9.58
CA GLY A 78 -11.43 -16.56 -9.64
C GLY A 78 -10.65 -15.55 -8.81
N LYS A 79 -9.35 -15.87 -8.66
CA LYS A 79 -8.39 -15.20 -7.78
C LYS A 79 -7.78 -13.93 -8.40
N PHE A 80 -8.63 -13.04 -8.90
CA PHE A 80 -8.18 -11.80 -9.57
C PHE A 80 -8.34 -10.59 -8.65
N SER A 81 -7.22 -9.98 -8.27
CA SER A 81 -7.20 -8.73 -7.49
C SER A 81 -6.53 -7.61 -8.28
N ALA A 82 -6.94 -6.37 -8.02
CA ALA A 82 -6.32 -5.17 -8.55
C ALA A 82 -5.61 -4.39 -7.43
N VAL A 83 -4.53 -3.70 -7.80
CA VAL A 83 -3.78 -2.78 -6.94
C VAL A 83 -3.80 -1.41 -7.60
N MET A 84 -4.17 -0.40 -6.83
CA MET A 84 -4.06 1.01 -7.24
C MET A 84 -2.92 1.64 -6.44
N GLY A 85 -1.97 2.24 -7.15
CA GLY A 85 -0.85 2.92 -6.52
C GLY A 85 -1.31 4.10 -5.67
N GLY A 86 -0.59 4.35 -4.57
CA GLY A 86 -0.78 5.56 -3.77
C GLY A 86 -0.31 6.81 -4.54
N TRP A 87 -0.90 7.95 -4.20
CA TRP A 87 -0.46 9.27 -4.65
C TRP A 87 0.14 10.06 -3.47
N LEU A 88 0.64 11.27 -3.73
CA LEU A 88 1.15 12.19 -2.71
C LEU A 88 0.17 12.29 -1.52
N THR A 89 0.68 12.25 -0.29
CA THR A 89 -0.11 12.33 0.95
C THR A 89 0.27 13.60 1.74
N GLY A 90 -0.54 13.99 2.73
CA GLY A 90 -0.31 15.19 3.54
C GLY A 90 -1.16 16.38 3.10
N ALA A 91 -0.77 17.59 3.50
CA ALA A 91 -1.55 18.81 3.26
C ALA A 91 -1.77 19.11 1.76
N GLU A 92 -0.83 18.70 0.91
CA GLU A 92 -0.89 18.86 -0.55
C GLU A 92 -1.28 17.55 -1.26
N GLY A 93 -1.65 16.53 -0.48
CA GLY A 93 -1.91 15.17 -0.97
C GLY A 93 -3.36 14.89 -1.33
N SER A 94 -3.59 13.67 -1.82
CA SER A 94 -4.91 13.10 -2.05
C SER A 94 -5.30 12.12 -0.94
N GLN A 95 -6.61 11.97 -0.72
CA GLN A 95 -7.18 10.98 0.18
C GLN A 95 -8.10 10.03 -0.58
N ILE A 96 -8.06 8.75 -0.22
CA ILE A 96 -9.03 7.78 -0.72
C ILE A 96 -10.39 8.05 -0.07
N VAL A 97 -11.44 8.15 -0.89
CA VAL A 97 -12.81 8.36 -0.42
C VAL A 97 -13.73 7.34 -1.06
N THR A 98 -14.78 6.95 -0.33
CA THR A 98 -15.85 6.09 -0.83
C THR A 98 -17.19 6.74 -0.56
N TYR A 99 -18.03 6.85 -1.59
CA TYR A 99 -19.38 7.36 -1.47
C TYR A 99 -20.36 6.39 -2.15
N PRO A 100 -21.59 6.24 -1.64
CA PRO A 100 -22.63 5.53 -2.34
C PRO A 100 -22.97 6.28 -3.63
N VAL A 101 -22.94 5.57 -4.76
CA VAL A 101 -23.45 6.11 -6.03
C VAL A 101 -24.97 5.93 -6.02
N LYS A 102 -25.70 7.04 -6.09
CA LYS A 102 -27.15 7.01 -6.28
C LYS A 102 -27.41 6.84 -7.78
N TRP A 103 -28.11 5.78 -8.13
CA TRP A 103 -28.60 5.51 -9.48
C TRP A 103 -30.08 5.87 -9.56
#